data_AF-A0A1H8PT18-F1
#
_entry.id   AF-A0A1H8PT18-F1
#
_cell.length_a   1.000
_cell.length_b   1.000
_cell.length_c   1.000
_cell.angle_alpha   90.00
_cell.angle_beta   90.00
_cell.angle_gamma   90.00
#
_symmetry.space_group_name_H-M   'P 1'
#
loop_
_entity.id
_entity.type
_entity.pdbx_description
1 polymer ?
#
loop_
_entity_poly.entity_id
_entity_poly.type
_entity_poly.pdbx_seq_one_letter_code
_entity_poly.pdbx_strand_id
1 'polypeptide(L)' 'MDRDDEAWRSLWTLEMISRTAVHQSGVTARVTRSPNNPKIDRISLENKDSLDPSRWDLRDISKQLMALWLEGSFERA' A
#
# COMPACT_ATOMS: atom_id res chain seq x y z
N MET A 1 -12.02 -18.44 -12.27
CA MET A 1 -10.62 -18.31 -11.83
C MET A 1 -10.46 -16.84 -11.55
N ASP A 2 -10.39 -16.42 -10.28
CA ASP A 2 -10.28 -14.99 -9.87
C ASP A 2 -10.15 -14.81 -8.35
N ARG A 3 -10.42 -15.84 -7.53
CA ARG A 3 -10.31 -15.73 -6.07
C ARG A 3 -8.88 -15.60 -5.54
N ASP A 4 -7.88 -16.08 -6.28
CA ASP A 4 -6.49 -16.06 -5.83
C ASP A 4 -5.77 -14.75 -6.16
N ASP A 5 -6.21 -14.01 -7.19
CA ASP A 5 -5.60 -12.74 -7.62
C ASP A 5 -5.85 -11.59 -6.64
N GLU A 6 -6.77 -11.77 -5.67
CA GLU A 6 -7.11 -10.76 -4.67
C GLU A 6 -6.63 -11.10 -3.26
N ALA A 7 -6.11 -12.31 -3.03
CA ALA A 7 -5.77 -12.79 -1.69
C ALA A 7 -4.73 -11.90 -0.99
N TRP A 8 -3.86 -11.27 -1.78
CA TRP A 8 -2.87 -10.31 -1.28
C TRP A 8 -3.49 -9.05 -0.68
N ARG A 9 -4.72 -8.66 -1.06
CA ARG A 9 -5.41 -7.49 -0.45
C ARG A 9 -5.66 -7.71 1.04
N SER A 10 -5.92 -8.95 1.45
CA SER A 10 -6.08 -9.33 2.86
C SER A 10 -4.78 -9.18 3.68
N LEU A 11 -3.64 -9.00 3.02
CA LEU A 11 -2.36 -8.70 3.69
C LEU A 11 -2.25 -7.22 4.06
N TRP A 12 -3.16 -6.37 3.57
CA TRP A 12 -3.15 -4.93 3.82
C TRP A 12 -4.31 -4.52 4.73
N THR A 13 -4.00 -3.72 5.73
CA THR A 13 -4.99 -3.00 6.53
C THR A 13 -4.99 -1.54 6.11
N LEU A 14 -6.11 -1.07 5.55
CA LEU A 14 -6.27 0.29 5.03
C LEU A 14 -6.88 1.20 6.10
N GLU A 15 -6.20 2.30 6.40
CA GLU A 15 -6.67 3.36 7.28
C GLU A 15 -6.95 4.62 6.45
N MET A 16 -8.20 4.79 6.02
CA MET A 16 -8.59 5.84 5.07
C MET A 16 -8.41 7.27 5.61
N ILE A 17 -8.58 7.47 6.93
CA ILE A 17 -8.47 8.79 7.56
C ILE A 17 -7.02 9.29 7.50
N SER A 18 -6.07 8.43 7.88
CA SER A 18 -4.64 8.72 7.81
C SER A 18 -4.05 8.49 6.42
N ARG A 19 -4.82 7.87 5.51
CA ARG A 19 -4.39 7.45 4.17
C ARG A 19 -3.13 6.60 4.21
N THR A 20 -3.13 5.66 5.13
CA THR A 20 -2.05 4.71 5.33
C THR A 20 -2.55 3.30 5.03
N ALA A 21 -1.67 2.45 4.55
CA ALA A 21 -1.91 1.01 4.49
C ALA A 21 -0.77 0.30 5.21
N VAL A 22 -1.11 -0.62 6.11
CA VAL A 22 -0.13 -1.43 6.83
C VAL A 22 -0.17 -2.84 6.26
N HIS A 23 0.96 -3.31 5.76
CA HIS A 23 1.12 -4.68 5.29
C HIS A 23 1.46 -5.61 6.46
N GLN A 24 1.04 -6.88 6.40
CA GLN A 24 1.38 -7.89 7.41
C GLN A 24 2.89 -8.10 7.64
N SER A 25 3.73 -7.67 6.69
CA SER A 25 5.18 -7.66 6.85
C SER A 25 5.71 -6.53 7.75
N GLY A 26 4.84 -5.63 8.23
CA GLY A 26 5.19 -4.44 9.01
C GLY A 26 5.51 -3.19 8.17
N VAL A 27 5.63 -3.34 6.84
CA VAL A 27 5.81 -2.21 5.93
C VAL A 27 4.57 -1.33 5.95
N THR A 28 4.79 -0.02 6.03
CA THR A 28 3.72 0.97 6.03
C THR A 28 3.79 1.79 4.74
N ALA A 29 2.70 1.82 3.99
CA ALA A 29 2.52 2.74 2.88
C ALA A 29 1.77 3.97 3.37
N ARG A 30 2.24 5.16 2.98
CA ARG A 30 1.61 6.42 3.33
C ARG A 30 1.42 7.28 2.10
N VAL A 31 0.20 7.76 1.91
CA VAL A 31 -0.12 8.76 0.88
C VAL A 31 0.04 10.15 1.48
N THR A 32 0.98 10.91 0.92
CA THR A 32 1.11 12.35 1.20
C THR A 32 0.45 13.11 0.07
N ARG A 33 -0.70 13.73 0.36
CA ARG A 33 -1.35 14.60 -0.61
C ARG A 33 -0.61 15.92 -0.73
N SER A 34 -0.50 16.38 -1.97
CA SER A 34 -0.03 17.72 -2.22
C SER A 34 -1.20 18.70 -2.12
N PRO A 35 -1.06 19.79 -1.34
CA PRO A 35 -2.19 20.67 -1.03
C PRO A 35 -2.79 21.36 -2.26
N ASN A 36 -1.99 21.57 -3.31
CA ASN A 36 -2.39 22.38 -4.47
C ASN A 36 -2.52 21.59 -5.77
N ASN A 37 -2.15 20.30 -5.78
CA ASN A 37 -2.16 19.51 -7.01
C ASN A 37 -2.21 18.00 -6.70
N PRO A 38 -3.36 17.33 -6.88
CA PRO A 38 -3.47 15.89 -6.61
C PRO A 38 -2.62 15.02 -7.57
N LYS A 39 -2.17 15.56 -8.71
CA LYS A 39 -1.29 14.82 -9.65
C LYS A 39 0.13 14.63 -9.11
N ILE A 40 0.48 15.29 -8.02
CA ILE A 40 1.79 15.16 -7.35
C ILE A 40 1.64 14.56 -5.95
N ASP A 41 0.54 13.87 -5.70
CA ASP A 41 0.42 13.01 -4.53
C ASP A 41 1.56 11.99 -4.57
N ARG A 42 2.17 11.76 -3.40
CA ARG A 42 3.32 10.87 -3.25
C ARG A 42 2.96 9.71 -2.34
N ILE A 43 3.39 8.52 -2.73
CA ILE A 43 3.32 7.34 -1.88
C ILE A 43 4.72 7.05 -1.37
N SER A 44 4.88 7.00 -0.06
CA SER A 44 6.10 6.56 0.60
C SER A 44 5.90 5.20 1.24
N LEU A 45 6.94 4.38 1.17
CA LEU A 45 7.05 3.13 1.92
C LEU A 45 7.99 3.37 3.11
N GLU A 46 7.49 3.12 4.31
CA GLU A 46 8.15 3.26 5.60
C GLU A 46 8.36 1.86 6.22
N ASN A 47 9.26 1.75 7.20
CA ASN A 47 9.60 0.50 7.90
C ASN A 47 10.07 -0.65 6.97
N LYS A 48 10.86 -0.32 5.95
CA LYS A 48 11.43 -1.32 5.04
C LYS A 48 12.48 -2.21 5.71
N ASP A 49 13.19 -1.67 6.70
CA ASP A 49 14.30 -2.36 7.36
C ASP A 49 13.84 -3.49 8.29
N SER A 50 12.56 -3.49 8.69
CA SER A 50 11.95 -4.58 9.47
C SER A 50 11.41 -5.72 8.60
N LEU A 51 11.58 -5.65 7.28
CA LEU A 51 11.09 -6.68 6.36
C LEU A 51 11.93 -7.95 6.51
N ASP A 52 11.27 -9.07 6.82
CA ASP A 52 11.89 -10.40 6.75
C ASP A 52 11.96 -10.87 5.28
N PRO A 53 13.16 -10.86 4.64
CA PRO A 53 13.30 -11.22 3.23
C PRO A 53 13.11 -12.71 2.96
N SER A 54 13.07 -13.56 4.00
CA SER A 54 12.78 -14.99 3.83
C SER A 54 11.29 -15.27 3.60
N ARG A 55 10.43 -14.31 3.95
CA ARG A 55 8.96 -14.42 3.86
C ARG A 55 8.35 -13.44 2.87
N TRP A 56 8.99 -12.30 2.65
CA TRP A 56 8.41 -11.18 1.91
C TRP A 56 9.39 -10.59 0.90
N ASP A 57 8.90 -10.27 -0.30
CA ASP A 57 9.65 -9.49 -1.30
C ASP A 57 9.14 -8.05 -1.35
N LEU A 58 10.04 -7.09 -1.11
CA LEU A 58 9.74 -5.66 -1.21
C LEU A 58 9.25 -5.26 -2.60
N ARG A 59 9.73 -5.92 -3.66
CA ARG A 59 9.29 -5.66 -5.03
C ARG A 59 7.83 -6.02 -5.22
N ASP A 60 7.40 -7.15 -4.67
CA ASP A 60 6.00 -7.59 -4.78
C ASP A 60 5.08 -6.74 -3.90
N ILE A 61 5.50 -6.39 -2.68
CA ILE A 61 4.79 -5.41 -1.83
C ILE A 61 4.62 -4.07 -2.57
N SER A 62 5.64 -3.62 -3.30
CA SER A 62 5.57 -2.37 -4.07
C SER A 62 4.57 -2.46 -5.23
N LYS A 63 4.49 -3.60 -5.93
CA LYS A 63 3.49 -3.82 -7.00
C LYS A 63 2.07 -3.83 -6.45
N GLN A 64 1.85 -4.54 -5.34
CA GLN A 64 0.56 -4.59 -4.65
C GLN A 64 0.11 -3.19 -4.22
N LEU A 65 1.02 -2.39 -3.66
CA LEU A 65 0.74 -1.01 -3.30
C LEU A 65 0.34 -0.14 -4.50
N MET A 66 1.02 -0.28 -5.63
CA MET A 66 0.64 0.40 -6.87
C MET A 66 -0.76 0.00 -7.34
N ALA A 67 -1.14 -1.27 -7.21
CA ALA A 67 -2.50 -1.71 -7.52
C ALA A 67 -3.54 -1.06 -6.60
N LEU A 68 -3.33 -1.07 -5.27
CA LEU A 68 -4.21 -0.39 -4.31
C LEU A 68 -4.37 1.11 -4.62
N TRP A 69 -3.29 1.76 -5.04
CA TRP A 69 -3.31 3.16 -5.44
C TRP A 69 -4.15 3.40 -6.68
N LEU A 70 -3.93 2.63 -7.75
CA LEU A 70 -4.67 2.76 -9.01
C LEU A 70 -6.17 2.45 -8.83
N GLU A 71 -6.50 1.57 -7.89
CA GLU A 71 -7.88 1.26 -7.49
C GLU A 71 -8.55 2.39 -6.70
N GLY A 72 -7.79 3.39 -6.24
CA GLY A 72 -8.33 4.44 -5.37
C GLY A 72 -8.62 3.96 -3.95
N SER A 73 -8.02 2.86 -3.51
CA SER A 73 -8.28 2.25 -2.18
C SER A 73 -7.95 3.15 -0.99
N PHE A 74 -7.20 4.23 -1.22
CA PHE A 74 -6.82 5.25 -0.23
C PHE A 74 -7.78 6.44 -0.21
N GLU A 75 -8.80 6.45 -1.07
CA GLU A 75 -9.77 7.52 -1.21
C GLU A 75 -11.15 7.05 -0.74
N ARG A 76 -11.92 7.97 -0.15
CA ARG A 76 -13.31 7.70 0.21
C ARG A 76 -14.14 7.84 -1.07
N ALA A 77 -14.78 6.75 -1.50
CA ALA A 77 -15.74 6.74 -2.61
C ALA A 77 -16.85 7.79 -2.43
#